data_AF-A0A095TV08-F1
#
_entry.id   AF-A0A095TV08-F1
#
_cell.length_a   1.000
_cell.length_b   1.000
_cell.length_c   1.000
_cell.angle_alpha   90.00
_cell.angle_beta   90.00
_cell.angle_gamma   90.00
#
_symmetry.space_group_name_H-M   'P 1'
#
loop_
_entity.id
_entity.type
_entity.pdbx_description
1 polymer ?
#
loop_
_entity_poly.entity_id
_entity_poly.type
_entity_poly.pdbx_seq_one_letter_code
_entity_poly.pdbx_strand_id
1 'polypeptide(L)'
;MPWISLKNALLFNAICSTVLGAVLLLAPSAVMRLMGEFNPLILMALGGALLLFAADVAFVATRRPISPRLARLITLADAAWIIATPVVMVVAAPWLGFWGYVLLLDMALLVACCAYWQYRGLQKMTLV
;
A
#
# COMPACT_ATOMS: atom_id res chain seq x y z
N MET A 1 5.44 -12.58 -17.75
CA MET A 1 4.56 -12.23 -16.61
C MET A 1 4.40 -10.71 -16.56
N PRO A 2 3.18 -10.18 -16.45
CA PRO A 2 2.92 -8.73 -16.52
C PRO A 2 3.66 -7.94 -15.43
N TRP A 3 4.03 -8.54 -14.30
CA TRP A 3 4.73 -7.91 -13.16
C TRP A 3 6.24 -7.65 -13.35
N ILE A 4 6.80 -7.98 -14.53
CA ILE A 4 8.26 -7.91 -14.77
C ILE A 4 8.75 -6.47 -15.00
N SER A 5 7.88 -5.57 -15.45
CA SER A 5 8.22 -4.17 -15.73
C SER A 5 7.89 -3.25 -14.56
N LEU A 6 8.73 -2.23 -14.33
CA LEU A 6 8.50 -1.23 -13.28
C LEU A 6 7.13 -0.56 -13.42
N LYS A 7 6.71 -0.26 -14.65
CA LYS A 7 5.41 0.32 -14.96
C LYS A 7 4.27 -0.51 -14.37
N ASN A 8 4.26 -1.81 -14.66
CA ASN A 8 3.15 -2.67 -14.26
C ASN A 8 3.16 -2.94 -12.76
N ALA A 9 4.34 -3.00 -12.13
CA ALA A 9 4.46 -3.09 -10.68
C ALA A 9 3.89 -1.85 -9.98
N LEU A 10 4.18 -0.64 -10.50
CA LEU A 10 3.63 0.61 -9.96
C LEU A 10 2.11 0.69 -10.20
N LEU A 11 1.62 0.38 -11.40
CA LEU A 11 0.18 0.41 -11.68
C LEU A 11 -0.61 -0.60 -10.84
N PHE A 12 -0.03 -1.78 -10.57
CA PHE A 12 -0.64 -2.73 -9.66
C PHE A 12 -0.76 -2.17 -8.24
N ASN A 13 0.31 -1.57 -7.72
CA ASN A 13 0.27 -0.91 -6.41
C ASN A 13 -0.79 0.20 -6.38
N ALA A 14 -0.86 1.04 -7.42
CA ALA A 14 -1.87 2.08 -7.52
C ALA A 14 -3.30 1.51 -7.47
N ILE A 15 -3.56 0.39 -8.16
CA ILE A 15 -4.87 -0.28 -8.12
C ILE A 15 -5.17 -0.83 -6.71
N CYS A 16 -4.23 -1.56 -6.11
CA CYS A 16 -4.39 -2.09 -4.75
C CYS A 16 -4.66 -0.99 -3.73
N SER A 17 -3.87 0.09 -3.79
CA SER A 17 -4.01 1.27 -2.92
C SER A 17 -5.34 2.00 -3.17
N THR A 18 -5.79 2.09 -4.43
CA THR A 18 -7.10 2.68 -4.76
C THR A 18 -8.24 1.86 -4.18
N VAL A 19 -8.23 0.54 -4.37
CA VAL A 19 -9.27 -0.36 -3.87
C VAL A 19 -9.33 -0.31 -2.36
N LEU A 20 -8.18 -0.46 -1.68
CA LEU A 20 -8.12 -0.38 -0.22
C LEU A 20 -8.56 1.00 0.27
N GLY A 21 -8.05 2.07 -0.34
CA GLY A 21 -8.41 3.44 0.01
C GLY A 21 -9.91 3.71 -0.11
N ALA A 22 -10.53 3.26 -1.20
CA ALA A 22 -11.97 3.38 -1.40
C ALA A 22 -12.78 2.56 -0.38
N VAL A 23 -12.36 1.34 -0.07
CA VAL A 23 -13.03 0.50 0.94
C VAL A 23 -12.97 1.16 2.32
N LEU A 24 -11.80 1.68 2.72
CA LEU A 24 -11.62 2.35 4.00
C LEU A 24 -12.41 3.66 4.10
N LEU A 25 -12.54 4.40 2.99
CA LEU A 25 -13.24 5.69 2.98
C LEU A 25 -14.76 5.53 2.89
N LEU A 26 -15.26 4.58 2.10
CA LEU A 26 -16.69 4.40 1.83
C LEU A 26 -17.38 3.45 2.82
N ALA A 27 -16.64 2.52 3.42
CA ALA A 27 -17.20 1.53 4.35
C ALA A 27 -16.40 1.40 5.68
N PRO A 28 -15.99 2.51 6.33
CA PRO A 28 -15.11 2.46 7.51
C PRO A 28 -15.72 1.67 8.67
N SER A 29 -17.03 1.78 8.90
CA SER A 29 -17.71 1.03 9.98
C SER A 29 -17.76 -0.47 9.73
N ALA A 30 -17.81 -0.91 8.47
CA ALA A 30 -17.77 -2.33 8.14
C ALA A 30 -16.37 -2.91 8.40
N VAL A 31 -15.34 -2.16 8.01
CA VAL A 31 -13.94 -2.53 8.25
C VAL A 31 -13.61 -2.51 9.74
N MET A 32 -14.06 -1.49 10.48
CA MET A 32 -13.95 -1.41 11.94
C MET A 32 -14.45 -2.70 12.60
N ARG A 33 -15.70 -3.10 12.32
CA ARG A 33 -16.29 -4.32 12.92
C ARG A 33 -15.51 -5.59 12.59
N LEU A 34 -14.93 -5.66 11.39
CA LEU A 34 -14.09 -6.78 11.00
C LEU A 34 -12.74 -6.74 11.72
N MET A 35 -12.16 -5.55 11.92
CA MET A 35 -10.91 -5.38 12.64
C MET A 35 -11.06 -5.52 14.15
N GLY A 36 -12.26 -5.38 14.70
CA GLY A 36 -12.56 -5.32 16.13
C GLY A 36 -13.28 -4.02 16.48
N GLU A 37 -12.64 -3.18 17.28
CA GLU A 37 -13.15 -1.87 17.72
C GLU A 37 -12.22 -0.73 17.23
N PHE A 38 -11.64 -0.90 16.05
CA PHE A 38 -10.66 0.05 15.51
C PHE A 38 -11.33 1.37 15.09
N ASN A 39 -10.73 2.51 15.44
CA ASN A 39 -11.38 3.80 15.24
C ASN A 39 -11.67 4.09 13.74
N PRO A 40 -12.94 4.28 13.34
CA PRO A 40 -13.32 4.46 11.95
C PRO A 40 -12.79 5.77 11.34
N LEU A 41 -12.53 6.80 12.14
CA LEU A 41 -11.93 8.05 11.65
C LEU A 41 -10.48 7.84 11.19
N ILE A 42 -9.72 6.98 11.88
CA ILE A 42 -8.36 6.61 11.48
C ILE A 42 -8.42 5.84 10.15
N LEU A 43 -9.40 4.94 9.98
CA LEU A 43 -9.61 4.22 8.73
C LEU A 43 -9.95 5.18 7.58
N MET A 44 -10.85 6.14 7.78
CA MET A 44 -11.17 7.14 6.76
C MET A 44 -9.97 8.00 6.37
N ALA A 45 -9.22 8.48 7.37
CA ALA A 45 -8.01 9.28 7.14
C ALA A 45 -6.96 8.48 6.35
N LEU A 46 -6.77 7.21 6.72
CA LEU A 46 -5.89 6.29 6.00
C LEU A 46 -6.40 6.03 4.58
N GLY A 47 -7.70 5.85 4.40
CA GLY A 47 -8.33 5.69 3.09
C GLY A 47 -8.06 6.88 2.17
N GLY A 48 -8.25 8.10 2.68
CA GLY A 48 -7.92 9.32 1.95
C GLY A 48 -6.43 9.42 1.59
N ALA A 49 -5.54 9.11 2.53
CA ALA A 49 -4.10 9.09 2.29
C ALA A 49 -3.70 8.06 1.21
N LEU A 50 -4.32 6.87 1.23
CA LEU A 50 -4.09 5.83 0.22
C LEU A 50 -4.57 6.22 -1.18
N LEU A 51 -5.70 6.93 -1.28
CA LEU A 51 -6.18 7.44 -2.57
C LEU A 51 -5.24 8.49 -3.16
N LEU A 52 -4.71 9.40 -2.32
CA LEU A 52 -3.69 10.36 -2.73
C LEU A 52 -2.40 9.64 -3.17
N PHE A 53 -1.91 8.71 -2.37
CA PHE A 53 -0.75 7.88 -2.70
C PHE A 53 -0.95 7.13 -4.01
N ALA A 54 -2.11 6.49 -4.21
CA ALA A 54 -2.44 5.78 -5.43
C ALA A 54 -2.42 6.69 -6.67
N ALA A 55 -2.93 7.92 -6.54
CA ALA A 55 -2.88 8.91 -7.61
C ALA A 55 -1.44 9.29 -7.97
N ASP A 56 -0.58 9.52 -6.98
CA ASP A 56 0.85 9.80 -7.18
C ASP A 56 1.57 8.62 -7.86
N VAL A 57 1.30 7.40 -7.42
CA VAL A 57 1.87 6.19 -8.02
C VAL A 57 1.43 6.03 -9.48
N ALA A 58 0.13 6.19 -9.76
CA ALA A 58 -0.41 6.11 -11.12
C ALA A 58 0.17 7.22 -12.02
N PHE A 59 0.31 8.44 -11.48
CA PHE A 59 0.95 9.55 -12.17
C PHE A 59 2.39 9.20 -12.56
N VAL A 60 3.20 8.69 -11.62
CA VAL A 60 4.59 8.29 -11.90
C VAL A 60 4.65 7.15 -12.93
N ALA A 61 3.79 6.15 -12.79
CA ALA A 61 3.77 4.98 -13.67
C ALA A 61 3.35 5.28 -15.12
N THR A 62 2.61 6.36 -15.35
CA THR A 62 2.12 6.74 -16.69
C THR A 62 3.07 7.66 -17.45
N ARG A 63 4.10 8.22 -16.80
CA ARG A 63 5.12 9.05 -17.46
C ARG A 63 6.08 8.25 -18.34
N ARG A 64 6.54 8.88 -19.41
CA ARG A 64 7.58 8.37 -20.32
C ARG A 64 8.67 9.44 -20.49
N PRO A 65 9.92 9.21 -20.03
CA PRO A 65 10.36 8.06 -19.22
C PRO A 65 9.80 8.08 -17.79
N ILE A 66 9.74 6.92 -17.13
CA ILE A 66 9.41 6.83 -15.70
C ILE A 66 10.61 7.36 -14.92
N SER A 67 10.37 8.28 -13.97
CA SER A 67 11.42 8.85 -13.12
C SER A 67 11.92 7.80 -12.10
N PRO A 68 13.21 7.38 -12.15
CA PRO A 68 13.74 6.40 -11.21
C PRO A 68 13.72 6.91 -9.76
N ARG A 69 13.93 8.22 -9.56
CA ARG A 69 13.90 8.84 -8.24
C ARG A 69 12.52 8.74 -7.60
N LEU A 70 11.46 9.08 -8.34
CA LEU A 70 10.09 9.02 -7.81
C LEU A 70 9.64 7.59 -7.57
N ALA A 71 9.95 6.67 -8.50
CA ALA A 71 9.67 5.26 -8.30
C ALA A 71 10.39 4.69 -7.07
N ARG A 72 11.64 5.11 -6.79
CA ARG A 72 12.36 4.70 -5.58
C ARG A 72 11.73 5.23 -4.29
N LEU A 73 11.21 6.46 -4.30
CA LEU A 73 10.49 7.02 -3.16
C LEU A 73 9.19 6.25 -2.88
N ILE A 74 8.45 5.87 -3.92
CA ILE A 74 7.25 5.02 -3.80
C ILE A 74 7.62 3.67 -3.17
N THR A 75 8.64 2.99 -3.69
CA THR A 75 9.10 1.71 -3.14
C THR A 75 9.57 1.84 -1.68
N LEU A 76 10.18 2.96 -1.30
CA LEU A 76 10.58 3.22 0.08
C LEU A 76 9.38 3.47 0.99
N ALA A 77 8.34 4.17 0.50
CA ALA A 77 7.08 4.34 1.22
C ALA A 77 6.38 2.99 1.46
N ASP A 78 6.34 2.12 0.44
CA ASP A 78 5.83 0.75 0.59
C ASP A 78 6.66 -0.05 1.62
N ALA A 79 7.99 0.08 1.60
CA ALA A 79 8.86 -0.56 2.60
C ALA A 79 8.59 -0.05 4.02
N ALA A 80 8.38 1.26 4.18
CA ALA A 80 8.03 1.86 5.46
C ALA A 80 6.68 1.35 5.97
N TRP A 81 5.69 1.16 5.09
CA TRP A 81 4.39 0.58 5.43
C TRP A 81 4.52 -0.83 6.01
N ILE A 82 5.33 -1.69 5.38
CA ILE A 82 5.58 -3.06 5.85
C ILE A 82 6.19 -3.05 7.26
N ILE A 83 7.17 -2.17 7.51
CA ILE A 83 7.83 -2.05 8.82
C ILE A 83 6.89 -1.45 9.87
N ALA A 84 6.06 -0.48 9.48
CA ALA A 84 5.10 0.16 10.38
C ALA A 84 3.97 -0.79 10.79
N THR A 85 3.61 -1.77 9.95
CA THR A 85 2.46 -2.66 10.22
C THR A 85 2.63 -3.47 11.52
N PRO A 86 3.75 -4.16 11.80
CA PRO A 86 3.99 -4.79 13.10
C PRO A 86 3.93 -3.81 14.28
N VAL A 87 4.41 -2.58 14.10
CA VAL A 87 4.33 -1.55 15.15
C VAL A 87 2.86 -1.20 15.44
N VAL A 88 2.05 -0.99 14.41
CA VAL A 88 0.61 -0.77 14.54
C VAL A 88 -0.08 -1.96 15.20
N MET A 89 0.26 -3.19 14.83
CA MET A 89 -0.30 -4.41 15.43
C MET A 89 -0.06 -4.50 16.94
N VAL A 90 1.08 -3.99 17.43
CA VAL A 90 1.41 -3.95 18.87
C VAL A 90 0.71 -2.78 19.55
N VAL A 91 0.81 -1.57 18.98
CA VAL A 91 0.26 -0.34 19.60
C VAL A 91 -1.27 -0.36 19.63
N ALA A 92 -1.90 -0.87 18.56
CA ALA A 92 -3.34 -0.96 18.43
C ALA A 92 -3.91 -2.28 18.94
N ALA A 93 -3.11 -3.13 19.61
CA ALA A 93 -3.55 -4.43 20.11
C ALA A 93 -4.87 -4.39 20.91
N PRO A 94 -5.14 -3.38 21.77
CA PRO A 94 -6.41 -3.30 22.50
C PRO A 94 -7.66 -3.13 21.62
N TRP A 95 -7.49 -2.68 20.38
CA TRP A 95 -8.59 -2.42 19.43
C TRP A 95 -8.69 -3.48 18.32
N LEU A 96 -7.71 -4.39 18.24
CA LEU A 96 -7.61 -5.40 17.20
C LEU A 96 -8.13 -6.76 17.69
N GLY A 97 -9.13 -7.28 16.99
CA GLY A 97 -9.53 -8.69 17.07
C GLY A 97 -8.66 -9.56 16.16
N PHE A 98 -8.90 -10.88 16.21
CA PHE A 98 -8.21 -11.86 15.35
C PHE A 98 -8.19 -11.46 13.87
N TRP A 99 -9.36 -11.08 13.33
CA TRP A 99 -9.50 -10.66 11.93
C TRP A 99 -8.78 -9.35 11.63
N GLY A 100 -8.63 -8.44 12.60
CA GLY A 100 -7.83 -7.23 12.44
C GLY A 100 -6.35 -7.53 12.22
N TYR A 101 -5.80 -8.48 12.98
CA TYR A 101 -4.42 -8.95 12.77
C TYR A 101 -4.23 -9.61 11.42
N VAL A 102 -5.16 -10.48 11.01
CA VAL A 102 -5.12 -11.16 9.70
C VAL A 102 -5.14 -10.14 8.57
N LEU A 103 -6.06 -9.17 8.60
CA LEU A 103 -6.15 -8.12 7.58
C LEU A 103 -4.87 -7.29 7.48
N LEU A 104 -4.31 -6.86 8.62
CA LEU A 104 -3.08 -6.08 8.63
C LEU A 104 -1.91 -6.89 8.05
N LEU A 105 -1.80 -8.18 8.41
CA LEU A 105 -0.77 -9.07 7.89
C LEU A 105 -0.92 -9.30 6.37
N ASP A 106 -2.14 -9.57 5.90
CA ASP A 106 -2.42 -9.76 4.47
C ASP A 106 -2.09 -8.51 3.65
N MET A 107 -2.43 -7.33 4.16
CA MET A 107 -2.06 -6.06 3.52
C MET A 107 -0.54 -5.84 3.53
N ALA A 108 0.16 -6.14 4.63
CA ALA A 108 1.61 -6.06 4.67
C ALA A 108 2.27 -7.00 3.66
N LEU A 109 1.76 -8.22 3.49
CA LEU A 109 2.24 -9.17 2.49
C LEU A 109 1.99 -8.67 1.06
N LEU A 110 0.80 -8.13 0.79
CA LEU A 110 0.46 -7.56 -0.52
C LEU A 110 1.39 -6.39 -0.87
N VAL A 111 1.63 -5.48 0.07
CA VAL A 111 2.54 -4.34 -0.10
C VAL A 111 3.99 -4.82 -0.25
N ALA A 112 4.41 -5.85 0.49
CA ALA A 112 5.72 -6.47 0.33
C ALA A 112 5.93 -7.07 -1.06
N CYS A 113 4.91 -7.74 -1.61
CA CYS A 113 4.94 -8.19 -3.00
C CYS A 113 5.10 -7.01 -3.97
N CYS A 114 4.36 -5.92 -3.78
CA CYS A 114 4.47 -4.72 -4.61
C CYS A 114 5.88 -4.11 -4.55
N ALA A 115 6.40 -3.87 -3.35
CA ALA A 115 7.74 -3.33 -3.11
C ALA A 115 8.82 -4.20 -3.75
N TYR A 116 8.72 -5.54 -3.63
CA TYR A 116 9.67 -6.48 -4.24
C TYR A 116 9.73 -6.33 -5.77
N TRP A 117 8.58 -6.30 -6.45
CA TRP A 117 8.55 -6.18 -7.91
C TRP A 117 8.97 -4.79 -8.40
N GLN A 118 8.61 -3.73 -7.68
CA GLN A 118 9.09 -2.37 -7.98
C GLN A 118 10.61 -2.27 -7.82
N TYR A 119 11.17 -2.82 -6.73
CA TYR A 119 12.61 -2.87 -6.50
C TYR A 119 13.34 -3.59 -7.64
N ARG A 120 12.85 -4.78 -8.04
CA ARG A 120 13.43 -5.50 -9.18
C ARG A 120 13.31 -4.74 -10.50
N GLY A 121 12.20 -4.01 -10.70
CA GLY A 121 12.01 -3.15 -11.87
C GLY A 121 13.00 -1.99 -11.90
N LEU A 122 13.22 -1.34 -10.76
CA LEU A 122 14.19 -0.25 -10.59
C LEU A 122 15.62 -0.69 -10.89
N GLN A 123 16.05 -1.83 -10.33
CA GLN A 123 17.40 -2.37 -10.55
C GLN A 123 17.71 -2.57 -12.04
N LYS A 124 16.73 -3.03 -12.82
CA LYS A 124 16.88 -3.20 -14.27
C LYS A 124 17.00 -1.89 -15.04
N MET A 125 16.42 -0.78 -14.54
CA MET A 125 16.52 0.53 -15.17
C MET A 125 17.80 1.27 -14.82
N THR A 126 18.42 0.97 -13.68
CA THR A 126 19.70 1.57 -13.26
C THR A 126 20.94 0.85 -13.80
N LEU A 127 20.79 -0.41 -14.25
CA LEU A 127 21.85 -1.21 -14.87
C LEU A 127 21.93 -1.04 -16.40
N VAL A 128 21.06 -0.20 -16.97
CA VAL A 128 21.02 0.20 -18.39
C VAL A 128 21.42 1.66 -18.46
#